data_AF-A0A3D4XTQ4-F1
#
_entry.id   AF-A0A3D4XTQ4-F1
#
_cell.length_a   1.000
_cell.length_b   1.000
_cell.length_c   1.000
_cell.angle_alpha   90.00
_cell.angle_beta   90.00
_cell.angle_gamma   90.00
#
_symmetry.space_group_name_H-M   'P 1'
#
loop_
_entity.id
_entity.type
_entity.pdbx_description
1 polymer ?
#
loop_
_entity_poly.entity_id
_entity_poly.type
_entity_poly.pdbx_seq_one_letter_code
_entity_poly.pdbx_strand_id
1 'polypeptide(L)'
;MTFEVDWRKYLEQVKTYIKSDKELRFWAIVGVVLVVGGGSYYGYHWINQRWTQKALMAFTESHDVYQQALGTQFNDKVQGEAKKELWDQVEIDFKQAGAHNKHSSFAPFFKAFRSQALNFQGSRDEALAEMQDAVDKMGNNYYRGLYQIGLSFILLDGDQDEKEQGIKKLLALADDEKNSFQDMALYYLGLYFSVSGEPEKASEYWKKIKQPSASVIISKKAESPWAQLAKIKLMELGQEKE
;
A
#
# COMPACT_ATOMS: atom_id res chain seq x y z
N MET A 1 40.85 -44.03 -10.53
CA MET A 1 39.92 -45.08 -10.06
C MET A 1 38.70 -44.36 -9.49
N THR A 2 37.63 -44.22 -10.26
CA THR A 2 36.39 -43.54 -9.84
C THR A 2 35.42 -44.58 -9.31
N PHE A 3 35.02 -44.48 -8.04
CA PHE A 3 33.98 -45.31 -7.47
C PHE A 3 32.63 -44.81 -7.99
N GLU A 4 32.03 -45.51 -8.96
CA GLU A 4 30.63 -45.30 -9.29
C GLU A 4 29.78 -45.92 -8.19
N VAL A 5 29.14 -45.06 -7.39
CA VAL A 5 28.15 -45.48 -6.40
C VAL A 5 26.87 -45.84 -7.15
N ASP A 6 26.52 -47.13 -7.14
CA ASP A 6 25.24 -47.62 -7.68
C ASP A 6 24.11 -47.30 -6.70
N TRP A 7 23.58 -46.07 -6.80
CA TRP A 7 22.50 -45.56 -5.97
C TRP A 7 21.24 -46.44 -6.00
N ARG A 8 21.02 -47.19 -7.09
CA ARG A 8 19.83 -48.06 -7.21
C ARG A 8 19.93 -49.25 -6.26
N LYS A 9 21.10 -49.89 -6.18
CA LYS A 9 21.34 -50.98 -5.22
C LYS A 9 21.19 -50.51 -3.78
N TYR A 10 21.69 -49.31 -3.47
CA TYR A 10 21.55 -48.72 -2.14
C TYR A 10 20.08 -48.48 -1.77
N LEU A 11 19.29 -47.89 -2.68
CA LEU A 11 17.86 -47.63 -2.45
C LEU A 11 17.06 -48.91 -2.24
N GLU A 12 17.33 -49.98 -3.00
CA GLU A 12 16.65 -51.27 -2.80
C GLU A 12 17.03 -51.95 -1.46
N GLN A 13 18.29 -51.82 -1.01
CA GLN A 13 18.69 -52.27 0.32
C GLN A 13 17.97 -51.49 1.43
N VAL A 14 17.95 -50.16 1.34
CA VAL A 14 17.24 -49.28 2.29
C VAL A 14 15.75 -49.60 2.33
N LYS A 15 15.12 -49.80 1.17
CA LYS A 15 13.70 -50.17 1.06
C LYS A 15 13.40 -51.52 1.72
N THR A 16 14.29 -52.50 1.54
CA THR A 16 14.16 -53.83 2.17
C THR A 16 14.28 -53.73 3.70
N TYR A 17 15.26 -52.95 4.18
CA TYR A 17 15.50 -52.74 5.60
C TYR A 17 14.38 -51.96 6.31
N ILE A 18 13.87 -50.89 5.68
CA ILE A 18 12.69 -50.18 6.18
C ILE A 18 11.49 -51.12 6.21
N LYS A 19 11.34 -52.04 5.24
CA LYS A 19 10.25 -53.01 5.29
C LYS A 19 10.40 -54.02 6.44
N SER A 20 11.58 -54.39 6.91
CA SER A 20 11.64 -55.43 7.97
C SER A 20 11.20 -54.94 9.36
N ASP A 21 11.34 -53.65 9.68
CA ASP A 21 11.18 -53.13 11.04
C ASP A 21 10.04 -52.08 11.12
N LYS A 22 9.05 -52.32 12.00
CA LYS A 22 7.87 -51.43 12.16
C LYS A 22 8.24 -50.04 12.68
N GLU A 23 9.21 -49.92 13.58
CA GLU A 23 9.64 -48.63 14.13
C GLU A 23 10.38 -47.83 13.07
N LEU A 24 11.25 -48.47 12.29
CA LEU A 24 11.94 -47.82 11.17
C LEU A 24 10.96 -47.35 10.09
N ARG A 25 9.88 -48.08 9.80
CA ARG A 25 8.82 -47.61 8.91
C ARG A 25 8.17 -46.33 9.42
N PHE A 26 7.83 -46.29 10.71
CA PHE A 26 7.22 -45.11 11.32
C PHE A 26 8.13 -43.89 11.20
N TRP A 27 9.40 -44.00 11.59
CA TRP A 27 10.37 -42.90 11.48
C TRP A 27 10.67 -42.51 10.03
N ALA A 28 10.70 -43.46 9.10
CA ALA A 28 10.83 -43.16 7.67
C ALA A 28 9.64 -42.33 7.16
N ILE A 29 8.42 -42.68 7.55
CA ILE A 29 7.22 -41.89 7.19
C ILE A 29 7.30 -40.50 7.80
N VAL A 30 7.65 -40.37 9.09
CA VAL A 30 7.83 -39.07 9.76
C VAL A 30 8.90 -38.23 9.04
N GLY A 31 10.03 -38.83 8.68
CA GLY A 31 11.10 -38.16 7.93
C GLY A 31 10.63 -37.66 6.56
N VAL A 32 9.90 -38.49 5.80
CA VAL A 32 9.31 -38.09 4.51
C VAL A 32 8.32 -36.95 4.70
N VAL A 33 7.44 -37.01 5.70
CA VAL A 33 6.47 -35.95 5.99
C VAL A 33 7.17 -34.65 6.36
N LEU A 34 8.24 -34.70 7.15
CA LEU A 34 9.03 -33.51 7.51
C LEU A 34 9.77 -32.92 6.31
N VAL A 35 10.36 -33.75 5.44
CA VAL A 35 11.06 -33.27 4.24
C VAL A 35 10.08 -32.69 3.23
N VAL A 36 8.95 -33.36 2.96
CA VAL A 36 7.95 -32.87 2.02
C VAL A 36 7.22 -31.66 2.59
N GLY A 37 6.77 -31.70 3.84
CA GLY A 37 6.07 -30.61 4.50
C GLY A 37 6.96 -29.39 4.70
N GLY A 38 8.13 -29.58 5.29
CA GLY A 38 9.13 -28.52 5.49
C GLY A 38 9.64 -27.97 4.16
N GLY A 39 10.00 -28.83 3.22
CA GLY A 39 10.44 -28.44 1.88
C GLY A 39 9.38 -27.64 1.12
N SER A 40 8.11 -28.05 1.19
CA SER A 40 7.00 -27.32 0.56
C SER A 40 6.77 -25.95 1.21
N TYR A 41 6.83 -25.87 2.54
CA TYR A 41 6.69 -24.61 3.28
C TYR A 41 7.81 -23.62 2.97
N TYR A 42 9.08 -24.06 3.06
CA TYR A 42 10.24 -23.22 2.73
C TYR A 42 10.28 -22.85 1.25
N GLY A 43 9.97 -23.80 0.35
CA GLY A 43 9.90 -23.55 -1.08
C GLY A 43 8.85 -22.50 -1.44
N TYR A 44 7.65 -22.61 -0.87
CA TYR A 44 6.59 -21.61 -1.03
C TYR A 44 7.03 -20.22 -0.53
N HIS A 45 7.61 -20.16 0.67
CA HIS A 45 8.06 -18.89 1.24
C HIS A 45 9.16 -18.23 0.42
N TRP A 46 10.12 -19.01 -0.07
CA TRP A 46 11.20 -18.53 -0.93
C TRP A 46 10.69 -17.99 -2.27
N ILE A 47 9.76 -18.69 -2.92
CA ILE A 47 9.13 -18.21 -4.16
C ILE A 47 8.40 -16.87 -3.92
N ASN A 48 7.63 -16.78 -2.83
CA ASN A 48 6.88 -15.57 -2.49
C ASN A 48 7.82 -14.37 -2.21
N GLN A 49 8.94 -14.60 -1.52
CA GLN A 49 9.97 -13.57 -1.30
C GLN A 49 10.58 -13.09 -2.62
N ARG A 50 10.89 -14.01 -3.55
CA ARG A 50 11.42 -13.63 -4.87
C ARG A 50 10.43 -12.80 -5.68
N TRP A 51 9.14 -13.15 -5.63
CA TRP A 51 8.09 -12.36 -6.30
C TRP A 51 7.94 -10.98 -5.67
N THR A 52 8.00 -10.91 -4.33
CA THR A 52 7.95 -9.64 -3.61
C THR A 52 9.14 -8.73 -3.94
N GLN A 53 10.35 -9.28 -4.02
CA GLN A 53 11.54 -8.52 -4.40
C GLN A 53 11.46 -8.00 -5.83
N LYS A 54 11.01 -8.84 -6.79
CA LYS A 54 10.80 -8.40 -8.18
C LYS A 54 9.74 -7.31 -8.29
N ALA A 55 8.64 -7.46 -7.55
CA ALA A 55 7.59 -6.46 -7.50
C ALA A 55 8.09 -5.14 -6.89
N LEU A 56 8.88 -5.20 -5.80
CA LEU A 56 9.47 -4.02 -5.20
C LEU A 56 10.43 -3.29 -6.16
N MET A 57 11.27 -4.03 -6.90
CA MET A 57 12.15 -3.43 -7.91
C MET A 57 11.35 -2.72 -9.01
N ALA A 58 10.38 -3.42 -9.60
CA ALA A 58 9.53 -2.84 -10.65
C ALA A 58 8.71 -1.63 -10.13
N PHE A 59 8.30 -1.68 -8.85
CA PHE A 59 7.62 -0.57 -8.20
C PHE A 59 8.54 0.64 -8.05
N THR A 60 9.78 0.45 -7.58
CA THR A 60 10.77 1.54 -7.47
C THR A 60 11.08 2.16 -8.82
N GLU A 61 11.29 1.35 -9.86
CA GLU A 61 11.53 1.84 -11.23
C GLU A 61 10.36 2.69 -11.75
N SER A 62 9.12 2.20 -11.59
CA SER A 62 7.91 2.95 -11.98
C SER A 62 7.74 4.22 -11.13
N HIS A 63 8.11 4.16 -9.85
CA HIS A 63 7.99 5.26 -8.92
C HIS A 63 8.97 6.40 -9.23
N ASP A 64 10.15 6.12 -9.81
CA ASP A 64 11.07 7.17 -10.24
C ASP A 64 10.45 8.05 -11.33
N VAL A 65 9.72 7.46 -12.28
CA VAL A 65 8.96 8.21 -13.30
C VAL A 65 7.81 8.99 -12.68
N TYR A 66 7.11 8.40 -11.70
CA TYR A 66 6.07 9.09 -10.94
C TYR A 66 6.58 10.33 -10.21
N GLN A 67 7.75 10.26 -9.58
CA GLN A 67 8.36 11.41 -8.91
C GLN A 67 8.75 12.51 -9.91
N GLN A 68 9.23 12.13 -11.10
CA GLN A 68 9.50 13.08 -12.19
C GLN A 68 8.22 13.76 -12.69
N ALA A 69 7.13 13.00 -12.87
CA ALA A 69 5.83 13.53 -13.25
C ALA A 69 5.29 14.51 -12.20
N LEU A 70 5.33 14.14 -10.91
CA LEU A 70 4.94 15.02 -9.80
C LEU A 70 5.77 16.31 -9.74
N GLY A 71 7.10 16.22 -9.84
CA GLY A 71 7.98 17.38 -9.82
C GLY A 71 7.72 18.34 -10.99
N THR A 72 7.26 17.80 -12.12
CA THR A 72 6.92 18.57 -13.31
C THR A 72 5.51 19.16 -13.25
N GLN A 73 4.55 18.46 -12.63
CA GLN A 73 3.15 18.87 -12.54
C GLN A 73 2.98 20.29 -11.99
N PHE A 74 3.71 20.61 -10.91
CA PHE A 74 3.65 21.90 -10.22
C PHE A 74 4.69 22.91 -10.71
N ASN A 75 5.43 22.60 -11.79
CA ASN A 75 6.37 23.53 -12.40
C ASN A 75 5.69 24.32 -13.52
N ASP A 76 5.50 25.63 -13.31
CA ASP A 76 4.87 26.53 -14.28
C ASP A 76 5.70 26.73 -15.56
N LYS A 77 6.99 26.43 -15.53
CA LYS A 77 7.89 26.56 -16.69
C LYS A 77 7.73 25.43 -17.70
N VAL A 78 7.11 24.31 -17.31
CA VAL A 78 6.94 23.15 -18.19
C VAL A 78 5.57 23.20 -18.84
N GLN A 79 5.54 23.03 -20.17
CA GLN A 79 4.31 23.09 -20.96
C GLN A 79 3.45 21.83 -20.83
N GLY A 80 2.19 21.95 -21.22
CA GLY A 80 1.17 20.90 -21.02
C GLY A 80 1.47 19.56 -21.70
N GLU A 81 2.07 19.55 -22.90
CA GLU A 81 2.37 18.30 -23.62
C GLU A 81 3.40 17.44 -22.88
N ALA A 82 4.48 18.04 -22.40
CA ALA A 82 5.50 17.33 -21.62
C ALA A 82 4.95 16.80 -20.28
N LYS A 83 4.06 17.56 -19.62
CA LYS A 83 3.35 17.09 -18.42
C LYS A 83 2.51 15.85 -18.72
N LYS A 84 1.74 15.90 -19.82
CA LYS A 84 0.88 14.81 -20.25
C LYS A 84 1.68 13.55 -20.57
N GLU A 85 2.76 13.68 -21.35
CA GLU A 85 3.61 12.55 -21.73
C GLU A 85 4.18 11.81 -20.51
N LEU A 86 4.62 12.56 -19.48
CA LEU A 86 5.10 11.95 -18.24
C LEU A 86 4.00 11.16 -17.52
N TRP A 87 2.79 11.69 -17.43
CA TRP A 87 1.66 10.97 -16.80
C TRP A 87 1.23 9.75 -17.61
N ASP A 88 1.25 9.84 -18.95
CA ASP A 88 1.03 8.70 -19.85
C ASP A 88 2.07 7.59 -19.60
N GLN A 89 3.34 7.96 -19.43
CA GLN A 89 4.40 7.01 -19.09
C GLN A 89 4.18 6.37 -17.71
N VAL A 90 3.83 7.16 -16.69
CA VAL A 90 3.51 6.63 -15.35
C VAL A 90 2.37 5.61 -15.43
N GLU A 91 1.29 5.92 -16.15
CA GLU A 91 0.15 5.01 -16.30
C GLU A 91 0.60 3.68 -16.93
N ILE A 92 1.39 3.75 -18.01
CA ILE A 92 1.90 2.57 -18.73
C ILE A 92 2.81 1.74 -17.83
N ASP A 93 3.76 2.35 -17.13
CA ASP A 93 4.74 1.65 -16.30
C ASP A 93 4.04 0.90 -15.15
N PHE A 94 3.16 1.59 -14.41
CA PHE A 94 2.42 0.95 -13.33
C PHE A 94 1.45 -0.13 -13.82
N LYS A 95 0.83 0.05 -15.00
CA LYS A 95 -0.02 -0.98 -15.62
C LYS A 95 0.78 -2.23 -15.97
N GLN A 96 1.92 -2.09 -16.63
CA GLN A 96 2.78 -3.20 -17.03
C GLN A 96 3.38 -3.90 -15.80
N ALA A 97 3.96 -3.13 -14.87
CA ALA A 97 4.54 -3.66 -13.65
C ALA A 97 3.49 -4.41 -12.80
N GLY A 98 2.28 -3.86 -12.68
CA GLY A 98 1.15 -4.52 -12.01
C GLY A 98 0.72 -5.82 -12.69
N ALA A 99 0.65 -5.85 -14.03
CA ALA A 99 0.29 -7.04 -14.78
C ALA A 99 1.32 -8.18 -14.60
N HIS A 100 2.61 -7.86 -14.59
CA HIS A 100 3.69 -8.82 -14.36
C HIS A 100 3.80 -9.28 -12.90
N ASN A 101 3.32 -8.48 -11.95
CA ASN A 101 3.46 -8.75 -10.51
C ASN A 101 2.11 -8.93 -9.79
N LYS A 102 1.06 -9.38 -10.51
CA LYS A 102 -0.32 -9.51 -10.00
C LYS A 102 -0.51 -10.41 -8.78
N HIS A 103 0.44 -11.32 -8.52
CA HIS A 103 0.42 -12.24 -7.38
C HIS A 103 1.21 -11.75 -6.17
N SER A 104 1.90 -10.61 -6.29
CA SER A 104 2.65 -10.01 -5.19
C SER A 104 1.72 -9.25 -4.26
N SER A 105 2.13 -9.07 -3.01
CA SER A 105 1.47 -8.15 -2.07
C SER A 105 1.54 -6.67 -2.52
N PHE A 106 2.37 -6.36 -3.53
CA PHE A 106 2.50 -5.03 -4.12
C PHE A 106 1.46 -4.76 -5.23
N ALA A 107 0.76 -5.79 -5.73
CA ALA A 107 -0.26 -5.65 -6.77
C ALA A 107 -1.24 -4.47 -6.57
N PRO A 108 -1.86 -4.28 -5.38
CA PRO A 108 -2.77 -3.15 -5.18
C PRO A 108 -2.07 -1.78 -5.18
N PHE A 109 -0.78 -1.71 -4.82
CA PHE A 109 -0.02 -0.46 -4.85
C PHE A 109 0.20 0.02 -6.28
N PHE A 110 0.49 -0.89 -7.23
CA PHE A 110 0.60 -0.52 -8.63
C PHE A 110 -0.69 0.11 -9.17
N LYS A 111 -1.85 -0.46 -8.78
CA LYS A 111 -3.17 0.06 -9.16
C LYS A 111 -3.44 1.44 -8.56
N ALA A 112 -3.09 1.63 -7.29
CA ALA A 112 -3.27 2.92 -6.64
C ALA A 112 -2.43 4.04 -7.27
N PHE A 113 -1.19 3.77 -7.69
CA PHE A 113 -0.36 4.75 -8.38
C PHE A 113 -0.82 4.98 -9.83
N ARG A 114 -1.24 3.92 -10.54
CA ARG A 114 -1.88 4.05 -11.87
C ARG A 114 -3.12 4.93 -11.80
N SER A 115 -3.96 4.74 -10.79
CA SER A 115 -5.14 5.57 -10.56
C SER A 115 -4.79 7.05 -10.40
N GLN A 116 -3.72 7.38 -9.67
CA GLN A 116 -3.28 8.77 -9.54
C GLN A 116 -2.86 9.35 -10.89
N ALA A 117 -2.14 8.60 -11.72
CA ALA A 117 -1.81 9.02 -13.08
C ALA A 117 -3.06 9.27 -13.93
N LEU A 118 -4.02 8.34 -13.91
CA LEU A 118 -5.32 8.49 -14.57
C LEU A 118 -6.05 9.75 -14.12
N ASN A 119 -6.01 10.07 -12.81
CA ASN A 119 -6.62 11.28 -12.28
C ASN A 119 -5.94 12.55 -12.83
N PHE A 120 -4.61 12.58 -12.89
CA PHE A 120 -3.86 13.70 -13.47
C PHE A 120 -4.06 13.86 -15.00
N GLN A 121 -4.39 12.77 -15.69
CA GLN A 121 -4.76 12.78 -17.12
C GLN A 121 -6.20 13.24 -17.37
N GLY A 122 -7.01 13.41 -16.31
CA GLY A 122 -8.44 13.72 -16.41
C GLY A 122 -9.34 12.50 -16.65
N SER A 123 -8.78 11.29 -16.66
CA SER A 123 -9.51 10.01 -16.80
C SER A 123 -10.11 9.59 -15.46
N ARG A 124 -10.98 10.44 -14.89
CA ARG A 124 -11.45 10.34 -13.51
C ARG A 124 -12.20 9.04 -13.19
N ASP A 125 -13.11 8.60 -14.06
CA ASP A 125 -13.91 7.39 -13.80
C ASP A 125 -13.02 6.14 -13.73
N GLU A 126 -12.01 6.05 -14.60
CA GLU A 126 -11.01 4.99 -14.57
C GLU A 126 -10.13 5.08 -13.32
N ALA A 127 -9.72 6.29 -12.94
CA ALA A 127 -8.97 6.53 -11.72
C ALA A 127 -9.75 6.05 -10.48
N LEU A 128 -11.03 6.41 -10.39
CA LEU A 128 -11.90 6.02 -9.28
C LEU A 128 -12.04 4.50 -9.19
N ALA A 129 -12.31 3.84 -10.32
CA ALA A 129 -12.42 2.39 -10.39
C ALA A 129 -11.12 1.67 -9.99
N GLU A 130 -9.97 2.13 -10.48
CA GLU A 130 -8.67 1.56 -10.14
C GLU A 130 -8.28 1.78 -8.67
N MET A 131 -8.56 2.95 -8.10
CA MET A 131 -8.27 3.21 -6.68
C MET A 131 -9.17 2.38 -5.76
N GLN A 132 -10.45 2.25 -6.09
CA GLN A 132 -11.39 1.45 -5.32
C GLN A 132 -10.97 -0.03 -5.32
N ASP A 133 -10.64 -0.60 -6.50
CA ASP A 133 -10.11 -1.97 -6.60
C ASP A 133 -8.78 -2.16 -5.85
N ALA A 134 -7.90 -1.16 -5.88
CA ALA A 134 -6.66 -1.17 -5.11
C ALA A 134 -6.93 -1.25 -3.61
N VAL A 135 -7.77 -0.36 -3.08
CA VAL A 135 -8.15 -0.29 -1.66
C VAL A 135 -8.80 -1.58 -1.19
N ASP A 136 -9.69 -2.18 -1.99
CA ASP A 136 -10.39 -3.41 -1.63
C ASP A 136 -9.43 -4.60 -1.55
N LYS A 137 -8.45 -4.67 -2.47
CA LYS A 137 -7.41 -5.71 -2.49
C LYS A 137 -6.37 -5.57 -1.38
N MET A 138 -6.23 -4.40 -0.75
CA MET A 138 -5.30 -4.21 0.38
C MET A 138 -5.77 -4.88 1.67
N GLY A 139 -7.06 -5.20 1.84
CA GLY A 139 -7.57 -5.87 3.04
C GLY A 139 -7.29 -5.09 4.33
N ASN A 140 -6.63 -5.70 5.32
CA ASN A 140 -6.26 -5.01 6.58
C ASN A 140 -4.80 -4.51 6.57
N ASN A 141 -4.26 -4.18 5.39
CA ASN A 141 -2.91 -3.64 5.27
C ASN A 141 -2.81 -2.29 5.99
N TYR A 142 -1.67 -2.06 6.66
CA TYR A 142 -1.36 -0.81 7.36
C TYR A 142 -1.62 0.44 6.50
N TYR A 143 -1.24 0.41 5.21
CA TYR A 143 -1.37 1.53 4.28
C TYR A 143 -2.77 1.74 3.70
N ARG A 144 -3.75 0.87 4.00
CA ARG A 144 -5.09 1.00 3.41
C ARG A 144 -5.73 2.36 3.73
N GLY A 145 -5.57 2.84 4.96
CA GLY A 145 -6.10 4.16 5.36
C GLY A 145 -5.57 5.29 4.49
N LEU A 146 -4.28 5.28 4.14
CA LEU A 146 -3.66 6.26 3.24
C LEU A 146 -4.31 6.27 1.85
N TYR A 147 -4.52 5.10 1.26
CA TYR A 147 -5.14 5.01 -0.06
C TYR A 147 -6.65 5.28 -0.05
N GLN A 148 -7.33 5.02 1.08
CA GLN A 148 -8.70 5.48 1.27
C GLN A 148 -8.80 7.00 1.34
N ILE A 149 -7.81 7.70 1.91
CA ILE A 149 -7.73 9.17 1.84
C ILE A 149 -7.56 9.63 0.38
N GLY A 150 -6.65 8.99 -0.37
CA GLY A 150 -6.47 9.27 -1.81
C GLY A 150 -7.74 9.05 -2.63
N LEU A 151 -8.46 7.96 -2.38
CA LEU A 151 -9.78 7.70 -2.98
C LEU A 151 -10.78 8.80 -2.66
N SER A 152 -10.83 9.27 -1.42
CA SER A 152 -11.71 10.37 -1.02
C SER A 152 -11.40 11.66 -1.79
N PHE A 153 -10.14 11.94 -2.12
CA PHE A 153 -9.79 13.12 -2.93
C PHE A 153 -10.35 13.03 -4.36
N ILE A 154 -10.22 11.87 -5.01
CA ILE A 154 -10.81 11.66 -6.34
C ILE A 154 -12.35 11.88 -6.31
N LEU A 155 -12.99 11.43 -5.22
CA LEU A 155 -14.42 11.63 -5.01
C LEU A 155 -14.79 13.10 -4.76
N LEU A 156 -13.98 13.84 -4.00
CA LEU A 156 -14.20 15.26 -3.70
C LEU A 156 -14.14 16.16 -4.95
N ASP A 157 -13.43 15.73 -6.00
CA ASP A 157 -13.40 16.42 -7.29
C ASP A 157 -14.63 16.13 -8.17
N GLY A 158 -15.54 15.26 -7.69
CA GLY A 158 -16.73 14.79 -8.42
C GLY A 158 -17.97 15.68 -8.31
N ASP A 159 -19.11 15.07 -8.62
CA ASP A 159 -20.42 15.67 -8.40
C ASP A 159 -20.79 15.73 -6.90
N GLN A 160 -21.98 16.24 -6.58
CA GLN A 160 -22.41 16.41 -5.20
C GLN A 160 -22.52 15.07 -4.45
N ASP A 161 -23.02 14.02 -5.09
CA ASP A 161 -23.20 12.71 -4.47
C ASP A 161 -21.85 12.05 -4.20
N GLU A 162 -20.91 12.18 -5.14
CA GLU A 162 -19.54 11.70 -4.98
C GLU A 162 -18.78 12.47 -3.90
N LYS A 163 -18.94 13.81 -3.85
CA LYS A 163 -18.37 14.64 -2.78
C LYS A 163 -18.84 14.19 -1.41
N GLU A 164 -20.15 13.96 -1.24
CA GLU A 164 -20.71 13.45 0.01
C GLU A 164 -20.12 12.09 0.38
N GLN A 165 -19.90 11.20 -0.60
CA GLN A 165 -19.22 9.92 -0.38
C GLN A 165 -17.75 10.11 0.05
N GLY A 166 -17.02 11.04 -0.58
CA GLY A 166 -15.64 11.37 -0.23
C GLY A 166 -15.52 11.88 1.21
N ILE A 167 -16.40 12.81 1.60
CA ILE A 167 -16.47 13.34 2.97
C ILE A 167 -16.79 12.22 3.95
N LYS A 168 -17.79 11.38 3.65
CA LYS A 168 -18.18 10.24 4.50
C LYS A 168 -17.03 9.26 4.71
N LYS A 169 -16.23 8.97 3.67
CA LYS A 169 -15.04 8.13 3.78
C LYS A 169 -13.97 8.78 4.66
N LEU A 170 -13.70 10.08 4.51
CA LEU A 170 -12.77 10.80 5.39
C LEU A 170 -13.23 10.82 6.84
N LEU A 171 -14.53 11.04 7.10
CA LEU A 171 -15.11 10.98 8.44
C LEU A 171 -14.91 9.61 9.08
N ALA A 172 -15.20 8.53 8.35
CA ALA A 172 -14.99 7.17 8.85
C ALA A 172 -13.51 6.91 9.22
N LEU A 173 -12.57 7.44 8.44
CA LEU A 173 -11.13 7.32 8.72
C LEU A 173 -10.67 8.18 9.89
N ALA A 174 -11.31 9.33 10.09
CA ALA A 174 -11.04 10.25 11.18
C ALA A 174 -11.63 9.77 12.51
N ASP A 175 -12.74 9.02 12.48
CA ASP A 175 -13.40 8.46 13.67
C ASP A 175 -12.83 7.08 14.07
N ASP A 176 -12.07 6.42 13.19
CA ASP A 176 -11.39 5.16 13.50
C ASP A 176 -10.06 5.40 14.25
N GLU A 177 -10.08 5.27 15.57
CA GLU A 177 -8.89 5.39 16.42
C GLU A 177 -7.80 4.34 16.14
N LYS A 178 -8.11 3.26 15.40
CA LYS A 178 -7.13 2.25 14.98
C LYS A 178 -6.49 2.58 13.63
N ASN A 179 -7.04 3.55 12.89
CA ASN A 179 -6.47 3.98 11.62
C ASN A 179 -5.14 4.69 11.87
N SER A 180 -4.07 4.14 11.30
CA SER A 180 -2.72 4.73 11.43
C SER A 180 -2.58 6.09 10.73
N PHE A 181 -3.56 6.46 9.89
CA PHE A 181 -3.64 7.72 9.17
C PHE A 181 -4.80 8.62 9.67
N GLN A 182 -5.28 8.42 10.91
CA GLN A 182 -6.37 9.20 11.49
C GLN A 182 -6.09 10.71 11.48
N ASP A 183 -4.89 11.13 11.93
CA ASP A 183 -4.50 12.55 11.95
C ASP A 183 -4.52 13.19 10.56
N MET A 184 -4.13 12.43 9.54
CA MET A 184 -4.15 12.87 8.15
C MET A 184 -5.60 13.11 7.70
N ALA A 185 -6.51 12.17 7.99
CA ALA A 185 -7.93 12.31 7.66
C ALA A 185 -8.56 13.51 8.38
N LEU A 186 -8.29 13.70 9.67
CA LEU A 186 -8.72 14.86 10.45
C LEU A 186 -8.20 16.17 9.86
N TYR A 187 -6.93 16.23 9.46
CA TYR A 187 -6.33 17.42 8.88
C TYR A 187 -7.01 17.81 7.57
N TYR A 188 -7.24 16.84 6.68
CA TYR A 188 -7.90 17.08 5.40
C TYR A 188 -9.38 17.40 5.53
N LEU A 189 -10.10 16.86 6.52
CA LEU A 189 -11.46 17.32 6.85
C LEU A 189 -11.45 18.79 7.28
N GLY A 190 -10.50 19.19 8.11
CA GLY A 190 -10.36 20.58 8.51
C GLY A 190 -10.07 21.50 7.32
N LEU A 191 -9.19 21.09 6.40
CA LEU A 191 -8.96 21.82 5.14
C LEU A 191 -10.24 21.95 4.31
N TYR A 192 -10.98 20.84 4.13
CA TYR A 192 -12.23 20.82 3.38
C TYR A 192 -13.25 21.82 3.94
N PHE A 193 -13.51 21.80 5.26
CA PHE A 193 -14.47 22.73 5.87
C PHE A 193 -13.98 24.17 5.85
N SER A 194 -12.66 24.40 5.98
CA SER A 194 -12.09 25.74 5.90
C SER A 194 -12.30 26.35 4.52
N VAL A 195 -12.03 25.61 3.43
CA VAL A 195 -12.25 26.11 2.06
C VAL A 195 -13.74 26.20 1.70
N SER A 196 -14.59 25.44 2.38
CA SER A 196 -16.05 25.49 2.21
C SER A 196 -16.71 26.66 2.96
N GLY A 197 -15.93 27.54 3.60
CA GLY A 197 -16.46 28.69 4.34
C GLY A 197 -16.98 28.35 5.74
N GLU A 198 -16.55 27.23 6.32
CA GLU A 198 -16.94 26.76 7.66
C GLU A 198 -15.71 26.66 8.59
N PRO A 199 -15.04 27.77 8.91
CA PRO A 199 -13.78 27.76 9.68
C PRO A 199 -13.96 27.24 11.12
N GLU A 200 -15.14 27.36 11.71
CA GLU A 200 -15.43 26.81 13.04
C GLU A 200 -15.36 25.28 13.03
N LYS A 201 -16.01 24.64 12.04
CA LYS A 201 -15.92 23.18 11.85
C LYS A 201 -14.50 22.75 11.54
N ALA A 202 -13.77 23.53 10.74
CA ALA A 202 -12.36 23.24 10.46
C ALA A 202 -11.53 23.20 11.76
N SER A 203 -11.72 24.19 12.62
CA SER A 203 -11.06 24.25 13.94
C SER A 203 -11.41 23.05 14.82
N GLU A 204 -12.66 22.58 14.81
CA GLU A 204 -13.07 21.39 15.55
C GLU A 204 -12.29 20.14 15.13
N TYR A 205 -12.11 19.91 13.82
CA TYR A 205 -11.34 18.75 13.33
C TYR A 205 -9.84 18.88 13.63
N TRP A 206 -9.25 20.06 13.44
CA TRP A 206 -7.84 20.28 13.76
C TRP A 206 -7.54 20.13 15.24
N LYS A 207 -8.43 20.58 16.13
CA LYS A 207 -8.32 20.39 17.59
C LYS A 207 -8.43 18.91 18.01
N LYS A 208 -9.05 18.04 17.19
CA LYS A 208 -9.12 16.60 17.45
C LYS A 208 -7.81 15.87 17.15
N ILE A 209 -6.89 16.47 16.40
CA ILE A 209 -5.57 15.89 16.14
C ILE A 209 -4.77 15.96 17.46
N LYS A 210 -4.87 14.90 18.26
CA LYS A 210 -4.21 14.82 19.56
C LYS A 210 -2.69 14.66 19.37
N GLN A 211 -1.93 15.15 20.36
CA GLN A 211 -0.53 14.73 20.54
C GLN A 211 -0.43 13.19 20.61
N PRO A 212 0.71 12.61 20.19
CA PRO A 212 0.80 11.55 19.21
C PRO A 212 -0.13 10.37 19.48
N SER A 213 -0.92 10.02 18.45
CA SER A 213 -1.65 8.76 18.39
C SER A 213 -0.71 7.59 18.73
N ALA A 214 -1.16 6.74 19.65
CA ALA A 214 -0.38 5.62 20.20
C ALA A 214 0.06 4.59 19.15
N SER A 215 -0.40 4.71 17.90
CA SER A 215 -0.05 3.84 16.78
C SER A 215 1.26 4.20 16.06
N VAL A 216 1.90 5.34 16.37
CA VAL A 216 3.19 5.70 15.76
C VAL A 216 4.32 4.96 16.46
N ILE A 217 4.83 3.90 15.80
CA ILE A 217 5.95 3.05 16.23
C ILE A 217 7.25 3.87 16.42
N ILE A 218 7.32 5.08 15.85
CA ILE A 218 8.51 5.95 15.85
C ILE A 218 8.48 6.86 17.08
N SER A 219 8.70 6.26 18.26
CA SER A 219 8.81 6.93 19.56
C SER A 219 7.53 7.64 20.02
N LYS A 220 7.11 7.37 21.26
CA LYS A 220 5.98 8.06 21.93
C LYS A 220 6.15 9.59 22.08
N LYS A 221 7.14 10.20 21.45
CA LYS A 221 7.55 11.59 21.60
C LYS A 221 7.51 12.40 20.31
N ALA A 222 7.42 11.77 19.14
CA ALA A 222 7.37 12.51 17.88
C ALA A 222 5.93 12.94 17.59
N GLU A 223 5.70 14.25 17.51
CA GLU A 223 4.43 14.81 17.07
C GLU A 223 4.20 14.50 15.57
N SER A 224 2.96 14.15 15.21
CA SER A 224 2.55 13.91 13.84
C SER A 224 2.76 15.17 12.97
N PRO A 225 3.29 15.06 11.74
CA PRO A 225 3.42 16.22 10.85
C PRO A 225 2.10 16.95 10.64
N TRP A 226 0.99 16.21 10.61
CA TRP A 226 -0.36 16.76 10.47
C TRP A 226 -0.79 17.59 11.67
N ALA A 227 -0.33 17.24 12.88
CA ALA A 227 -0.59 18.03 14.08
C ALA A 227 0.14 19.39 14.02
N GLN A 228 1.38 19.41 13.54
CA GLN A 228 2.13 20.67 13.33
C GLN A 228 1.43 21.57 12.31
N LEU A 229 1.00 21.01 11.18
CA LEU A 229 0.25 21.75 10.17
C LEU A 229 -1.10 22.25 10.70
N ALA A 230 -1.79 21.44 11.50
CA ALA A 230 -3.06 21.82 12.12
C ALA A 230 -2.90 23.00 13.09
N LYS A 231 -1.84 23.02 13.92
CA LYS A 231 -1.52 24.16 14.80
C LYS A 231 -1.31 25.45 14.02
N ILE A 232 -0.54 25.39 12.92
CA ILE A 232 -0.33 26.55 12.04
C ILE A 232 -1.69 27.06 11.54
N LYS A 233 -2.59 26.16 11.12
CA LYS A 233 -3.93 26.53 10.67
C LYS A 233 -4.82 27.09 11.78
N LEU A 234 -4.70 26.60 13.01
CA LEU A 234 -5.41 27.17 14.16
C LEU A 234 -4.90 28.57 14.52
N MET A 235 -3.59 28.81 14.42
CA MET A 235 -2.99 30.14 14.61
C MET A 235 -3.46 31.13 13.54
N GLU A 236 -3.51 30.71 12.26
CA GLU A 236 -4.05 31.53 11.16
C GLU A 236 -5.51 31.95 11.41
N LEU A 237 -6.30 31.13 12.10
CA LEU A 237 -7.68 31.44 12.49
C LEU A 237 -7.79 32.26 13.80
N GLY A 238 -6.68 32.60 14.45
CA GLY A 238 -6.67 33.26 15.75
C GLY A 238 -7.21 32.38 16.89
N GLN A 239 -7.26 31.06 16.70
CA GLN A 239 -7.80 30.09 17.65
C GLN A 239 -6.74 29.51 18.59
N GLU A 240 -5.46 29.82 18.37
CA GLU A 240 -4.34 29.40 19.19
C GLU A 240 -3.39 30.61 19.37
N LYS A 241 -2.91 30.82 20.59
CA LYS A 241 -1.92 31.87 20.91
C LYS A 241 -0.55 31.20 21.02
N GLU A 242 0.49 31.93 20.61
CA GLU A 242 1.90 31.53 20.78
C GLU A 242 2.25 31.12 22.21
#